data_AF-A0A8S2XGY2-F1
#
_entry.id   AF-A0A8S2XGY2-F1
#
_cell.length_a   1.000
_cell.length_b   1.000
_cell.length_c   1.000
_cell.angle_alpha   90.00
_cell.angle_beta   90.00
_cell.angle_gamma   90.00
#
_symmetry.space_group_name_H-M   'P 1'
#
loop_
_entity.id
_entity.type
_entity.pdbx_description
1 polymer ?
#
loop_
_entity_poly.entity_id
_entity_poly.type
_entity_poly.pdbx_seq_one_letter_code
_entity_poly.pdbx_strand_id
1 'polypeptide(L)' 'MSRILWKYGKLFDISETSKIDITLKNAIDTGTHRLIHAPPYRKSNKDQETLRKETDKLMGSGIIEHSTSPWSSPVVLV' A
#
# COMPACT_ATOMS: atom_id res chain seq x y z
N MET A 1 -3.78 -34.54 -13.29
CA MET A 1 -3.21 -33.18 -13.31
C MET A 1 -3.75 -32.40 -12.09
N SER A 2 -2.85 -31.88 -11.25
CA SER A 2 -3.02 -30.81 -10.23
C SER A 2 -4.13 -30.87 -9.13
N ARG A 3 -4.26 -31.96 -8.37
CA ARG A 3 -5.07 -31.98 -7.11
C ARG A 3 -4.54 -31.05 -6.00
N ILE A 4 -3.24 -30.72 -6.04
CA ILE A 4 -2.54 -29.98 -4.99
C ILE A 4 -2.91 -28.49 -4.97
N LEU A 5 -3.00 -27.84 -6.14
CA LEU A 5 -3.30 -26.41 -6.25
C LEU A 5 -4.72 -26.12 -5.77
N TRP A 6 -5.69 -26.96 -6.16
CA TRP A 6 -7.06 -26.86 -5.67
C TRP A 6 -7.17 -27.15 -4.16
N LYS A 7 -6.44 -28.15 -3.66
CA LYS A 7 -6.43 -28.49 -2.23
C LYS A 7 -5.95 -27.33 -1.35
N TYR A 8 -4.98 -26.56 -1.83
CA TYR A 8 -4.38 -25.44 -1.10
C TYR A 8 -4.73 -24.07 -1.70
N GLY A 9 -5.84 -23.96 -2.43
CA GLY A 9 -6.25 -22.72 -3.11
C GLY A 9 -6.30 -21.50 -2.20
N LYS A 10 -6.66 -21.68 -0.93
CA LYS A 10 -6.70 -20.62 0.10
C LYS A 10 -5.33 -20.06 0.50
N LEU A 11 -4.23 -20.77 0.21
CA LEU A 11 -2.88 -20.28 0.46
C LEU A 11 -2.38 -19.31 -0.62
N PHE A 12 -3.12 -19.23 -1.73
CA PHE A 12 -2.76 -18.38 -2.86
C PHE A 12 -3.67 -17.16 -2.87
N ASP A 13 -3.06 -16.01 -3.08
CA ASP A 13 -3.74 -14.73 -3.22
C ASP A 13 -4.35 -14.62 -4.63
N ILE A 14 -5.39 -15.41 -4.90
CA ILE A 14 -6.02 -15.56 -6.22
C ILE A 14 -7.09 -14.48 -6.47
N SER A 15 -7.75 -14.01 -5.40
CA SER A 15 -8.91 -13.13 -5.50
C SER A 15 -8.82 -11.88 -4.61
N GLU A 16 -8.44 -12.04 -3.35
CA GLU A 16 -8.45 -10.96 -2.35
C GLU A 16 -7.15 -10.96 -1.57
N THR A 17 -6.55 -9.77 -1.46
CA THR A 17 -5.32 -9.57 -0.70
C THR A 17 -5.47 -10.13 0.71
N SER A 18 -4.67 -11.15 1.01
CA SER A 18 -4.68 -11.77 2.32
C SER A 18 -4.25 -10.77 3.40
N LYS A 19 -5.18 -10.46 4.33
CA LYS A 19 -4.89 -9.66 5.52
C LYS A 19 -4.69 -10.58 6.71
N ILE A 20 -3.59 -10.39 7.42
CA ILE A 20 -3.35 -11.06 8.70
C ILE A 20 -4.17 -10.31 9.75
N ASP A 21 -5.24 -10.93 10.23
CA ASP A 21 -6.09 -10.39 11.31
C ASP A 21 -5.45 -10.63 12.67
N ILE A 22 -4.28 -10.02 12.88
CA ILE A 22 -3.59 -9.99 14.16
C ILE A 22 -3.39 -8.53 14.52
N THR A 23 -3.97 -8.11 15.64
CA THR A 23 -3.76 -6.76 16.19
C THR A 23 -2.36 -6.66 16.81
N LEU A 24 -1.37 -6.34 15.98
CA LEU A 24 -0.01 -6.05 16.44
C LEU A 24 0.17 -4.53 16.52
N LYS A 25 0.66 -4.03 17.66
CA LYS A 25 1.11 -2.64 17.78
C LYS A 25 2.52 -2.53 17.22
N ASN A 26 2.64 -2.27 15.93
CA ASN A 26 3.92 -2.03 15.28
C ASN A 26 4.32 -0.57 15.52
N ALA A 27 5.47 -0.35 16.13
CA ALA A 27 6.09 0.97 16.25
C ALA A 27 7.46 0.94 15.56
N ILE A 28 7.72 1.92 14.71
CA ILE A 28 9.04 2.13 14.10
C ILE A 28 9.78 3.13 14.98
N ASP A 29 10.90 2.72 15.56
CA ASP A 29 11.76 3.62 16.35
C ASP A 29 12.55 4.54 15.40
N THR A 30 12.17 5.82 15.38
CA THR A 30 12.85 6.86 14.60
C THR A 30 13.96 7.56 15.38
N GLY A 31 14.22 7.17 16.63
CA GLY A 31 15.21 7.79 17.50
C GLY A 31 15.06 9.32 17.56
N THR A 32 16.15 10.04 17.30
CA THR A 32 16.20 11.52 17.27
C THR A 32 16.15 12.11 15.86
N HIS A 33 15.74 11.33 14.85
CA HIS A 33 15.70 11.82 13.47
C HIS A 33 14.64 12.91 13.30
N ARG A 34 15.03 13.96 12.56
CA ARG A 34 14.12 15.06 12.20
C ARG A 34 13.11 14.57 11.18
N LEU A 35 11.91 15.14 11.24
CA LEU A 35 10.84 14.93 10.26
C LEU A 35 11.32 15.33 8.86
N ILE A 36 11.04 14.50 7.86
CA ILE A 36 11.41 14.75 6.46
C ILE A 36 10.13 14.91 5.64
N HIS A 37 9.98 16.06 4.98
CA HIS A 37 8.88 16.34 4.08
C HIS A 37 9.39 16.65 2.68
N ALA A 38 9.21 15.71 1.75
CA ALA A 38 9.46 15.91 0.34
C ALA A 38 8.14 16.18 -0.42
N PRO A 39 8.07 17.24 -1.24
CA PRO A 39 6.87 17.53 -2.03
C PRO A 39 6.67 16.50 -3.14
N PRO A 40 5.41 16.21 -3.54
CA PRO A 40 5.13 15.37 -4.70
C PRO A 40 5.71 15.96 -6.00
N TYR A 41 6.22 15.11 -6.87
CA TYR A 41 6.67 15.54 -8.20
C TYR A 41 5.50 15.86 -9.12
N ARG A 42 5.69 16.80 -10.04
CA ARG A 42 4.76 17.02 -11.15
C ARG A 42 4.69 15.76 -12.02
N LYS A 43 3.46 15.31 -12.32
CA LYS A 43 3.19 14.15 -13.17
C LYS A 43 2.37 14.58 -14.39
N SER A 44 2.37 13.75 -15.43
CA SER A 44 1.46 13.93 -16.57
C SER A 44 0.03 13.57 -16.15
N ASN A 45 -0.98 14.04 -16.88
CA ASN A 45 -2.38 13.70 -16.59
C ASN A 45 -2.63 12.19 -16.66
N LYS A 46 -1.95 11.49 -17.58
CA LYS A 46 -2.04 10.03 -17.72
C LYS A 46 -1.51 9.32 -16.48
N ASP A 47 -0.36 9.76 -15.98
CA ASP A 47 0.27 9.20 -14.79
C ASP A 47 -0.57 9.46 -13.53
N GLN A 48 -1.14 10.66 -13.43
CA GLN A 48 -2.02 11.02 -12.32
C GLN A 48 -3.28 10.15 -12.30
N GLU A 49 -3.84 9.82 -13.45
CA GLU A 49 -4.99 8.92 -13.56
C GLU A 49 -4.65 7.49 -13.12
N THR A 50 -3.48 6.98 -13.50
CA THR A 50 -2.99 5.66 -13.02
C THR A 50 -2.80 5.67 -11.50
N LEU A 51 -2.14 6.70 -10.96
CA LEU A 51 -1.95 6.84 -9.51
C LEU A 51 -3.27 6.88 -8.76
N ARG A 52 -4.25 7.63 -9.29
CA ARG A 52 -5.58 7.73 -8.67
C ARG A 52 -6.27 6.37 -8.62
N LYS A 53 -6.27 5.61 -9.72
CA LYS A 53 -6.89 4.27 -9.77
C LYS A 53 -6.28 3.30 -8.76
N GLU A 54 -4.96 3.27 -8.65
CA GLU A 54 -4.30 2.41 -7.66
C GLU A 54 -4.54 2.91 -6.23
N THR A 55 -4.56 4.22 -6.00
CA THR A 55 -4.87 4.80 -4.69
C THR A 55 -6.29 4.44 -4.26
N ASP A 56 -7.28 4.59 -5.15
CA ASP A 56 -8.68 4.26 -4.89
C ASP A 56 -8.87 2.76 -4.61
N LYS A 57 -8.15 1.90 -5.34
CA LYS A 57 -8.12 0.45 -5.09
C LYS A 57 -7.55 0.12 -3.71
N LEU A 58 -6.42 0.70 -3.34
CA LEU A 58 -5.78 0.46 -2.05
C LEU A 58 -6.62 1.02 -0.88
N MET A 59 -7.24 2.19 -1.09
CA MET A 59 -8.17 2.79 -0.13
C MET A 59 -9.41 1.90 0.07
N GLY A 60 -10.02 1.42 -1.02
CA GLY A 60 -11.17 0.51 -0.97
C GLY A 60 -10.84 -0.83 -0.31
N SER A 61 -9.60 -1.31 -0.42
CA SER A 61 -9.14 -2.49 0.30
C SER A 61 -8.81 -2.22 1.78
N GLY A 62 -8.74 -0.96 2.21
CA GLY A 62 -8.35 -0.56 3.57
C GLY A 62 -6.87 -0.86 3.88
N ILE A 63 -5.99 -0.76 2.90
CA ILE A 63 -4.52 -0.89 3.07
C ILE A 63 -3.89 0.47 3.39
N ILE A 64 -4.46 1.55 2.86
CA ILE A 64 -4.04 2.93 3.11
C ILE A 64 -5.21 3.75 3.66
N GLU A 65 -4.90 4.89 4.26
CA GLU A 65 -5.86 5.84 4.78
C GLU A 65 -5.37 7.28 4.58
N HIS A 66 -6.28 8.25 4.74
CA HIS A 66 -5.88 9.66 4.77
C HIS A 66 -5.12 9.98 6.06
N SER A 67 -4.01 10.71 5.93
CA SER A 67 -3.29 11.23 7.09
C SER A 67 -2.81 12.66 6.85
N THR A 68 -2.51 13.35 7.94
CA THR A 68 -1.85 14.67 7.96
C THR A 68 -0.42 14.55 8.50
N SER A 69 0.29 13.49 8.09
CA SER A 69 1.64 13.21 8.57
C SER A 69 2.63 14.33 8.20
N PRO A 70 3.54 14.72 9.12
CA PRO A 70 4.64 15.61 8.78
C PRO A 70 5.71 14.91 7.93
N TRP A 71 5.64 13.58 7.80
CA TRP A 71 6.51 12.79 6.92
C TRP A 71 5.88 12.67 5.53
N SER A 72 6.62 13.02 4.48
CA SER A 72 6.17 12.90 3.10
C SER A 72 7.30 12.43 2.19
N SER A 73 7.02 11.46 1.34
CA SER A 73 7.91 10.98 0.28
C SER A 73 7.14 10.91 -1.05
N PRO A 74 7.68 11.43 -2.16
CA PRO A 74 6.98 11.46 -3.44
C PRO A 74 6.81 10.06 -4.04
N VAL A 75 5.64 9.82 -4.66
CA VAL A 75 5.38 8.56 -5.39
C VAL A 75 6.01 8.60 -6.78
N VAL A 76 6.63 7.49 -7.17
CA VAL A 76 7.27 7.30 -8.48
C VAL A 76 6.57 6.15 -9.19
N LEU A 77 6.16 6.39 -10.44
CA LEU A 77 5.70 5.32 -11.34
C LEU A 77 6.93 4.75 -12.05
N VAL A 78 6.99 3.42 -12.14
CA VAL A 78 8.12 2.64 -12.70
C VAL A 78 7.66 1.70 -13.80
#